data_AF-A0AAE3YJ37-F1
#
_entry.id   AF-A0AAE3YJ37-F1
#
_cell.length_a   1.000
_cell.length_b   1.000
_cell.length_c   1.000
_cell.angle_alpha   90.00
_cell.angle_beta   90.00
_cell.angle_gamma   90.00
#
_symmetry.space_group_name_H-M   'P 1'
#
loop_
_entity.id
_entity.type
_entity.pdbx_description
1 polymer ?
#
loop_
_entity_poly.entity_id
_entity_poly.type
_entity_poly.pdbx_seq_one_letter_code
_entity_poly.pdbx_strand_id
1 'polypeptide(L)'
;MFLLVAFAAWLGPAIGQGEDRWTLMAGLSLLTAVWLGGLRGAWSGCGVRLTAHGIDYRGPASTLTVPWEALDAVHPVESVERFAIRLRYARPDLIRATGVAFDRRTIRFEGADAHFLAAAIDCYAAHPQRRARIGTRDALDELRRSVPPAPPQGPPPGWASIGAGVLVFVVAFAVQGAPVPRWVTWIAGGIAIMAAGHSVPAAWTRLRGKASARQDMR
;
A
#
# COMPACT_ATOMS: atom_id res chain seq x y z
N MET A 1 -3.80 6.50 -14.74
CA MET A 1 -4.26 7.64 -13.91
C MET A 1 -4.18 8.97 -14.66
N PHE A 2 -3.01 9.37 -15.19
CA PHE A 2 -2.87 10.61 -15.98
C PHE A 2 -3.74 10.68 -17.26
N LEU A 3 -3.97 9.56 -17.94
CA LEU A 3 -4.74 9.54 -19.19
C LEU A 3 -6.23 9.85 -19.02
N LEU A 4 -6.86 9.48 -17.90
CA LEU A 4 -8.30 9.65 -17.69
C LEU A 4 -8.64 11.10 -17.29
N VAL A 5 -7.76 11.74 -16.52
CA VAL A 5 -7.84 13.16 -16.16
C VAL A 5 -7.49 14.05 -17.35
N ALA A 6 -6.47 13.68 -18.14
CA ALA A 6 -6.15 14.37 -19.40
C ALA A 6 -7.29 14.24 -20.43
N PHE A 7 -7.96 13.09 -20.50
CA PHE A 7 -9.11 12.88 -21.38
C PHE A 7 -10.31 13.76 -20.99
N ALA A 8 -10.60 13.89 -19.70
CA ALA A 8 -11.65 14.79 -19.21
C ALA A 8 -11.33 16.28 -19.46
N ALA A 9 -10.06 16.68 -19.36
CA ALA A 9 -9.60 18.03 -19.68
C ALA A 9 -9.60 18.31 -21.21
N TRP A 10 -9.33 17.29 -22.03
CA TRP A 10 -9.34 17.39 -23.49
C TRP A 10 -10.76 17.44 -24.09
N LEU A 11 -11.76 16.85 -23.43
CA LEU A 11 -13.18 16.97 -23.82
C LEU A 11 -13.83 18.30 -23.42
N GLY A 12 -13.18 19.09 -22.56
CA GLY A 12 -13.70 20.36 -22.04
C GLY A 12 -14.10 21.44 -23.05
N PRO A 13 -13.49 21.55 -24.26
CA PRO A 13 -13.91 22.53 -25.26
C PRO A 13 -15.07 22.04 -26.16
N ALA A 14 -15.36 20.73 -26.19
CA ALA A 14 -16.39 20.15 -27.05
C ALA A 14 -17.79 20.14 -26.41
N ILE A 15 -17.87 20.38 -25.11
CA ILE A 15 -19.11 20.38 -24.32
C ILE A 15 -19.42 21.83 -23.96
N GLY A 16 -20.58 22.34 -24.39
CA GLY A 16 -20.95 23.76 -24.35
C GLY A 16 -20.78 24.44 -22.98
N GLN A 17 -20.59 25.76 -23.01
CA GLN A 17 -20.30 26.68 -21.89
C GLN A 17 -21.42 26.81 -20.82
N GLY A 18 -22.34 25.86 -20.72
CA GLY A 18 -23.47 25.90 -19.79
C GLY A 18 -23.14 25.49 -18.35
N GLU A 19 -24.04 25.84 -17.43
CA GLU A 19 -24.07 25.44 -16.01
C GLU A 19 -23.81 23.93 -15.78
N ASP A 20 -24.14 23.11 -16.78
CA ASP A 20 -23.96 21.65 -16.81
C ASP A 20 -22.50 21.19 -16.73
N ARG A 21 -21.51 22.05 -17.06
CA ARG A 21 -20.10 21.65 -17.00
C ARG A 21 -19.60 21.47 -15.55
N TRP A 22 -20.10 22.29 -14.63
CA TRP A 22 -19.69 22.23 -13.22
C TRP A 22 -20.28 21.03 -12.50
N THR A 23 -21.52 20.64 -12.83
CA THR A 23 -22.18 19.46 -12.26
C THR A 23 -21.47 18.17 -12.70
N LEU A 24 -21.07 18.07 -13.97
CA LEU A 24 -20.29 16.93 -14.47
C LEU A 24 -18.92 16.81 -13.79
N MET A 25 -18.22 17.92 -13.61
CA MET A 25 -16.90 17.93 -12.95
C MET A 25 -17.00 17.61 -11.45
N ALA A 26 -18.03 18.14 -10.77
CA ALA A 26 -18.30 17.83 -9.37
C ALA A 26 -18.67 16.34 -9.20
N GLY A 27 -19.52 15.81 -10.08
CA GLY A 27 -19.90 14.39 -10.09
C GLY A 27 -18.70 13.48 -10.33
N LEU A 28 -17.83 13.80 -11.30
CA LEU A 28 -16.61 13.02 -11.58
C LEU A 28 -15.62 13.08 -10.41
N SER A 29 -15.47 14.25 -9.76
CA SER A 29 -14.60 14.42 -8.60
C SER A 29 -15.10 13.61 -7.40
N LEU A 30 -16.42 13.64 -7.13
CA LEU A 30 -17.03 12.83 -6.07
C LEU A 30 -16.87 11.34 -6.36
N LEU A 31 -17.13 10.91 -7.59
CA LEU A 31 -16.94 9.53 -8.01
C LEU A 31 -15.47 9.09 -7.85
N THR A 32 -14.53 9.96 -8.20
CA THR A 32 -13.08 9.70 -8.03
C THR A 32 -12.70 9.60 -6.54
N ALA A 33 -13.24 10.47 -5.69
CA ALA A 33 -12.99 10.46 -4.25
C ALA A 33 -13.58 9.20 -3.59
N VAL A 34 -14.81 8.82 -3.95
CA VAL A 34 -15.46 7.58 -3.51
C VAL A 34 -14.70 6.36 -4.00
N TRP A 35 -14.22 6.39 -5.24
CA TRP A 35 -13.44 5.28 -5.80
C TRP A 35 -12.08 5.13 -5.10
N LEU A 36 -11.35 6.23 -4.86
CA LEU A 36 -10.07 6.22 -4.14
C LEU A 36 -10.21 5.86 -2.66
N GLY A 37 -11.20 6.44 -1.97
CA GLY A 37 -11.49 6.15 -0.57
C GLY A 37 -12.01 4.73 -0.38
N GLY A 38 -12.91 4.28 -1.26
CA GLY A 38 -13.44 2.92 -1.31
C GLY A 38 -12.37 1.89 -1.65
N LEU A 39 -11.45 2.20 -2.57
CA LEU A 39 -10.27 1.34 -2.80
C LEU A 39 -9.46 1.22 -1.53
N ARG A 40 -9.19 2.31 -0.81
CA ARG A 40 -8.37 2.23 0.40
C ARG A 40 -9.05 1.40 1.49
N GLY A 41 -10.36 1.57 1.69
CA GLY A 41 -11.17 0.76 2.60
C GLY A 41 -11.24 -0.72 2.18
N ALA A 42 -11.33 -0.99 0.88
CA ALA A 42 -11.34 -2.36 0.37
C ALA A 42 -10.03 -3.10 0.66
N TRP A 43 -8.92 -2.39 0.84
CA TRP A 43 -7.63 -2.99 1.15
C TRP A 43 -7.38 -3.13 2.66
N SER A 44 -8.07 -2.34 3.48
CA SER A 44 -8.05 -2.51 4.93
C SER A 44 -8.67 -3.86 5.29
N GLY A 45 -7.87 -4.74 5.90
CA GLY A 45 -8.26 -6.12 6.19
C GLY A 45 -7.61 -7.17 5.28
N CYS A 46 -6.76 -6.76 4.33
CA CYS A 46 -5.88 -7.68 3.62
C CYS A 46 -4.77 -8.19 4.57
N GLY A 47 -4.87 -9.47 4.95
CA GLY A 47 -3.98 -10.07 5.94
C GLY A 47 -3.41 -11.39 5.47
N VAL A 48 -2.16 -11.65 5.83
CA VAL A 48 -1.53 -12.96 5.70
C VAL A 48 -1.28 -13.52 7.09
N ARG A 49 -1.73 -14.75 7.31
CA ARG A 49 -1.48 -15.51 8.51
C ARG A 49 -0.72 -16.78 8.15
N LEU A 50 0.45 -16.95 8.73
CA LEU A 50 1.16 -18.22 8.68
C LEU A 50 0.55 -19.15 9.75
N THR A 51 0.30 -20.39 9.38
CA THR A 51 -0.20 -21.44 10.27
C THR A 51 0.67 -22.69 10.15
N ALA A 52 0.53 -23.63 11.09
CA ALA A 52 1.24 -24.91 11.01
C ALA A 52 0.92 -25.70 9.73
N HIS A 53 -0.28 -25.50 9.15
CA HIS A 53 -0.75 -26.19 7.96
C HIS A 53 -0.43 -25.47 6.65
N GLY A 54 -0.24 -24.15 6.68
CA GLY A 54 0.06 -23.40 5.47
C GLY A 54 0.04 -21.89 5.64
N ILE A 55 -0.28 -21.22 4.54
CA ILE A 55 -0.45 -19.78 4.45
C ILE A 55 -1.94 -19.51 4.23
N ASP A 56 -2.56 -18.79 5.17
CA ASP A 56 -3.91 -18.29 5.02
C ASP A 56 -3.87 -16.82 4.64
N TYR A 57 -4.39 -16.51 3.46
CA TYR A 57 -4.56 -15.17 2.95
C TYR A 57 -6.03 -14.78 2.96
N ARG A 58 -6.30 -13.58 3.49
CA ARG A 58 -7.60 -12.93 3.43
C ARG A 58 -7.45 -11.64 2.64
N GLY A 59 -8.09 -11.59 1.48
CA GLY A 59 -8.19 -10.41 0.64
C GLY A 59 -9.57 -9.73 0.76
N PRO A 60 -9.83 -8.69 -0.05
CA PRO A 60 -11.06 -7.90 0.00
C PRO A 60 -12.31 -8.73 -0.33
N ALA A 61 -12.18 -9.64 -1.30
CA ALA A 61 -13.26 -10.42 -1.88
C ALA A 61 -12.88 -11.90 -2.07
N SER A 62 -11.80 -12.34 -1.42
CA SER A 62 -11.29 -13.70 -1.57
C SER A 62 -10.59 -14.20 -0.31
N THR A 63 -10.65 -15.49 -0.06
CA THR A 63 -9.73 -16.19 0.85
C THR A 63 -8.93 -17.20 0.07
N LEU A 64 -7.67 -17.38 0.44
CA LEU A 64 -6.75 -18.30 -0.20
C LEU A 64 -5.97 -19.03 0.88
N THR A 65 -6.13 -20.34 0.95
CA THR A 65 -5.35 -21.22 1.81
C THR A 65 -4.39 -22.01 0.95
N VAL A 66 -3.10 -21.80 1.17
CA VAL A 66 -1.99 -22.46 0.48
C VAL A 66 -1.32 -23.41 1.46
N PRO A 67 -1.52 -24.73 1.35
CA PRO A 67 -0.81 -25.67 2.22
C PRO A 67 0.69 -25.65 1.91
N TRP A 68 1.53 -25.93 2.90
CA TRP A 68 2.98 -25.91 2.72
C TRP A 68 3.45 -26.87 1.61
N GLU A 69 2.71 -27.97 1.40
CA GLU A 69 2.98 -28.99 0.37
C GLU A 69 2.71 -28.50 -1.06
N ALA A 70 1.96 -27.40 -1.22
CA ALA A 70 1.68 -26.76 -2.51
C ALA A 70 2.84 -25.88 -2.99
N LEU A 71 3.66 -25.39 -2.06
CA LEU A 71 4.76 -24.47 -2.37
C LEU A 71 5.93 -25.19 -3.03
N ASP A 72 6.69 -24.44 -3.83
CA ASP A 72 7.97 -24.89 -4.37
C ASP A 72 8.98 -25.12 -3.24
N ALA A 73 9.69 -26.26 -3.26
CA ALA A 73 10.59 -26.64 -2.17
C ALA A 73 11.91 -25.84 -2.16
N VAL A 74 12.30 -25.26 -3.30
CA VAL A 74 13.60 -24.60 -3.46
C VAL A 74 13.45 -23.09 -3.29
N HIS A 75 12.46 -22.49 -3.95
CA HIS A 75 12.19 -21.06 -3.90
C HIS A 75 10.67 -20.81 -3.84
N PRO A 76 10.03 -21.02 -2.67
CA PRO A 76 8.59 -20.92 -2.52
C PRO A 76 8.04 -19.51 -2.71
N VAL A 77 8.85 -18.46 -2.53
CA VAL A 77 8.37 -17.08 -2.53
C VAL A 77 9.39 -16.10 -3.13
N GLU A 78 8.87 -15.05 -3.75
CA GLU A 78 9.62 -13.91 -4.27
C GLU A 78 9.01 -12.60 -3.73
N SER A 79 9.82 -11.69 -3.21
CA SER A 79 9.36 -10.35 -2.85
C SER A 79 9.24 -9.48 -4.11
N VAL A 80 8.02 -9.08 -4.48
CA VAL A 80 7.79 -8.27 -5.69
C VAL A 80 7.72 -6.78 -5.35
N GLU A 81 7.01 -6.45 -4.28
CA GLU A 81 6.84 -5.08 -3.79
C GLU A 81 6.87 -5.08 -2.27
N ARG A 82 6.96 -3.90 -1.64
CA ARG A 82 7.00 -3.76 -0.18
C ARG A 82 5.87 -4.50 0.56
N PHE A 83 4.70 -4.57 -0.06
CA PHE A 83 3.46 -5.12 0.49
C PHE A 83 2.90 -6.26 -0.38
N ALA A 84 3.74 -6.84 -1.25
CA ALA A 84 3.33 -7.91 -2.14
C ALA A 84 4.43 -8.97 -2.28
N ILE A 85 4.04 -10.23 -2.08
CA ILE A 85 4.87 -11.39 -2.36
C ILE A 85 4.25 -12.21 -3.49
N ARG A 86 5.07 -12.91 -4.24
CA ARG A 86 4.63 -13.89 -5.24
C ARG A 86 5.02 -15.27 -4.78
N LEU A 87 4.03 -16.14 -4.63
CA LEU A 87 4.25 -17.54 -4.29
C LEU A 87 4.51 -18.35 -5.56
N ARG A 88 5.42 -19.30 -5.45
CA ARG A 88 5.71 -20.33 -6.46
C ARG A 88 5.13 -21.65 -5.99
N TYR A 89 4.36 -22.28 -6.87
CA TYR A 89 3.63 -23.50 -6.57
C TYR A 89 4.23 -24.69 -7.30
N ALA A 90 4.55 -25.74 -6.56
CA ALA A 90 4.86 -27.06 -7.12
C ALA A 90 3.58 -27.88 -7.36
N ARG A 91 2.58 -27.73 -6.47
CA ARG A 91 1.30 -28.46 -6.52
C ARG A 91 0.11 -27.52 -6.39
N PRO A 92 -0.27 -26.82 -7.48
CA PRO A 92 -1.34 -25.83 -7.45
C PRO A 92 -2.73 -26.42 -7.22
N ASP A 93 -2.91 -27.73 -7.42
CA ASP A 93 -4.13 -28.50 -7.19
C ASP A 93 -4.53 -28.58 -5.71
N LEU A 94 -3.58 -28.45 -4.79
CA LEU A 94 -3.82 -28.47 -3.34
C LEU A 94 -4.34 -27.13 -2.79
N ILE A 95 -4.32 -26.08 -3.61
CA ILE A 95 -4.65 -24.72 -3.18
C ILE A 95 -6.16 -24.56 -3.11
N ARG A 96 -6.65 -24.04 -1.98
CA ARG A 96 -8.06 -23.72 -1.79
C ARG A 96 -8.25 -22.21 -1.88
N ALA A 97 -9.01 -21.78 -2.88
CA ALA A 97 -9.41 -20.39 -3.02
C ALA A 97 -10.95 -20.30 -2.95
N THR A 98 -11.47 -19.33 -2.20
CA THR A 98 -12.89 -18.98 -2.21
C THR A 98 -13.05 -17.50 -2.57
N GLY A 99 -14.16 -17.17 -3.25
CA GLY A 99 -14.41 -15.83 -3.76
C GLY A 99 -13.69 -15.52 -5.09
N VAL A 100 -13.60 -14.23 -5.42
CA VAL A 100 -13.03 -13.75 -6.69
C VAL A 100 -11.57 -13.37 -6.49
N ALA A 101 -10.68 -14.33 -6.69
CA ALA A 101 -9.23 -14.12 -6.66
C ALA A 101 -8.72 -13.82 -8.08
N PHE A 102 -8.43 -12.55 -8.37
CA PHE A 102 -7.89 -12.12 -9.67
C PHE A 102 -6.47 -12.65 -9.94
N ASP A 103 -5.66 -12.75 -8.89
CA ASP A 103 -4.32 -13.35 -8.95
C ASP A 103 -4.14 -14.25 -7.72
N ARG A 104 -3.94 -15.55 -7.97
CA ARG A 104 -3.72 -16.55 -6.91
C ARG A 104 -2.27 -16.70 -6.51
N ARG A 105 -1.32 -16.15 -7.28
CA ARG A 105 0.12 -16.25 -7.03
C ARG A 105 0.64 -15.03 -6.28
N THR A 106 0.11 -13.85 -6.57
CA THR A 106 0.50 -12.64 -5.88
C THR A 106 -0.40 -12.34 -4.69
N ILE A 107 0.19 -12.36 -3.50
CA ILE A 107 -0.47 -12.05 -2.25
C ILE A 107 -0.08 -10.64 -1.83
N ARG A 108 -1.09 -9.80 -1.58
CA ARG A 108 -0.91 -8.43 -1.10
C ARG A 108 -1.43 -8.29 0.33
N PHE A 109 -0.67 -7.64 1.20
CA PHE A 109 -0.94 -7.58 2.63
C PHE A 109 -0.52 -6.23 3.22
N GLU A 110 -1.08 -5.89 4.37
CA GLU A 110 -0.74 -4.67 5.11
C GLU A 110 0.02 -5.01 6.40
N GLY A 111 0.82 -4.07 6.90
CA GLY A 111 1.40 -4.11 8.25
C GLY A 111 2.65 -4.98 8.44
N ALA A 112 3.06 -5.74 7.42
CA ALA A 112 4.33 -6.47 7.42
C ALA A 112 5.20 -6.04 6.22
N ASP A 113 6.50 -6.27 6.33
CA ASP A 113 7.45 -6.09 5.23
C ASP A 113 7.54 -7.36 4.38
N ALA A 114 7.51 -7.24 3.06
CA ALA A 114 7.53 -8.38 2.15
C ALA A 114 8.82 -9.20 2.20
N HIS A 115 9.97 -8.58 2.46
CA HIS A 115 11.22 -9.31 2.60
C HIS A 115 11.20 -10.16 3.87
N PHE A 116 10.71 -9.58 4.97
CA PHE A 116 10.54 -10.33 6.21
C PHE A 116 9.57 -11.51 6.05
N LEU A 117 8.42 -11.29 5.41
CA LEU A 117 7.44 -12.34 5.18
C LEU A 117 7.96 -13.42 4.23
N ALA A 118 8.67 -13.05 3.17
CA ALA A 118 9.30 -14.00 2.26
C ALA A 118 10.31 -14.90 2.99
N ALA A 119 11.23 -14.29 3.75
CA ALA A 119 12.20 -15.05 4.54
C ALA A 119 11.54 -15.95 5.61
N ALA A 120 10.41 -15.52 6.18
CA ALA A 120 9.61 -16.35 7.07
C ALA A 120 9.09 -17.60 6.37
N ILE A 121 8.51 -17.43 5.18
CA ILE A 121 7.95 -18.52 4.37
C ILE A 121 9.06 -19.48 3.95
N ASP A 122 10.20 -18.97 3.46
CA ASP A 122 11.37 -19.79 3.10
C ASP A 122 11.86 -20.63 4.29
N CYS A 123 11.98 -19.99 5.46
CA CYS A 123 12.42 -20.65 6.69
C CYS A 123 11.50 -21.82 7.09
N TYR A 124 10.18 -21.63 7.06
CA TYR A 124 9.20 -22.67 7.43
C TYR A 124 8.98 -23.71 6.33
N ALA A 125 9.17 -23.34 5.06
CA ALA A 125 9.17 -24.28 3.95
C ALA A 125 10.34 -25.26 4.11
N ALA A 126 11.55 -24.75 4.38
CA ALA A 126 12.78 -25.54 4.55
C ALA A 126 12.81 -26.36 5.86
N HIS A 127 12.12 -25.93 6.91
CA HIS A 127 12.15 -26.59 8.23
C HIS A 127 10.75 -26.97 8.74
N PRO A 128 10.14 -28.06 8.25
CA PRO A 128 8.79 -28.46 8.61
C PRO A 128 8.54 -28.62 10.11
N GLN A 129 9.55 -29.03 10.87
CA GLN A 129 9.48 -29.24 12.32
C GLN A 129 9.22 -27.92 13.08
N ARG A 130 9.62 -26.77 12.51
CA ARG A 130 9.42 -25.45 13.13
C ARG A 130 8.00 -24.92 12.97
N ARG A 131 7.20 -25.50 12.07
CA ARG A 131 5.83 -25.04 11.76
C ARG A 131 4.89 -25.12 12.96
N ALA A 132 5.09 -26.09 13.85
CA ALA A 132 4.30 -26.24 15.08
C ALA A 132 4.46 -25.05 16.06
N ARG A 133 5.57 -24.30 15.96
CA ARG A 133 5.85 -23.12 16.80
C ARG A 133 5.29 -21.82 16.20
N ILE A 134 4.72 -21.87 14.99
CA ILE A 134 4.14 -20.68 14.34
C ILE A 134 3.06 -20.06 15.24
N GLY A 135 3.13 -18.74 15.43
CA GLY A 135 2.22 -18.00 16.30
C GLY A 135 2.70 -17.83 17.73
N THR A 136 3.81 -18.47 18.12
CA THR A 136 4.46 -18.22 19.41
C THR A 136 5.38 -17.00 19.35
N ARG A 137 5.55 -16.31 20.49
CA ARG A 137 6.46 -15.16 20.61
C ARG A 137 7.91 -15.55 20.37
N ASP A 138 8.34 -16.69 20.91
CA ASP A 138 9.71 -17.18 20.75
C ASP A 138 10.06 -17.45 19.29
N ALA A 139 9.13 -18.03 18.52
CA ALA A 139 9.34 -18.25 17.09
C ALA A 139 9.48 -16.92 16.33
N LEU A 140 8.69 -15.91 16.69
CA LEU A 140 8.79 -14.58 16.09
C LEU A 140 10.14 -13.92 16.41
N ASP A 141 10.60 -14.00 17.65
CA ASP A 141 11.86 -13.38 18.07
C ASP A 141 13.09 -14.11 17.52
N GLU A 142 13.01 -15.44 17.38
CA GLU A 142 14.00 -16.24 16.66
C GLU A 142 14.05 -15.88 15.17
N LEU A 143 12.89 -15.75 14.53
CA LEU A 143 12.79 -15.36 13.13
C LEU A 143 13.38 -13.96 12.89
N ARG A 144 13.02 -12.98 13.72
CA ARG A 144 13.55 -11.61 13.68
C ARG A 144 15.07 -11.55 13.80
N ARG A 145 15.68 -12.45 14.58
CA ARG A 145 17.13 -12.54 14.69
C ARG A 145 17.78 -13.19 13.46
N SER A 146 17.08 -14.12 12.80
CA SER A 146 17.59 -14.83 11.63
C SER A 146 17.44 -14.07 10.31
N VAL A 147 16.46 -13.17 10.22
CA VAL A 147 16.17 -12.44 8.98
C VAL A 147 16.99 -11.16 8.95
N PRO A 148 17.88 -10.98 7.95
CA PRO A 148 18.62 -9.73 7.81
C PRO A 148 17.65 -8.57 7.56
N PRO A 149 17.98 -7.35 8.03
CA PRO A 149 17.15 -6.18 7.78
C PRO A 149 16.93 -6.03 6.27
N ALA A 150 15.69 -5.71 5.90
CA ALA A 150 15.36 -5.51 4.50
C ALA A 150 16.33 -4.49 3.88
N PRO A 151 16.81 -4.72 2.64
CA PRO A 151 17.61 -3.73 1.95
C PRO A 151 16.84 -2.40 1.93
N PRO A 152 17.52 -1.24 1.99
CA PRO A 152 16.85 0.05 1.97
C PRO A 152 16.01 0.13 0.69
N GLN A 153 14.71 -0.08 0.84
CA GLN A 153 13.78 0.09 -0.25
C GLN A 153 13.69 1.59 -0.50
N GLY A 154 13.66 1.98 -1.78
CA GLY A 154 13.33 3.35 -2.14
C GLY A 154 12.06 3.79 -1.41
N PRO A 155 11.86 5.11 -1.21
CA PRO A 155 10.67 5.60 -0.53
C PRO A 155 9.46 4.87 -1.12
N PRO A 156 8.55 4.31 -0.28
CA PRO A 156 7.32 3.73 -0.80
C PRO A 156 6.73 4.75 -1.78
N PRO A 157 6.06 4.35 -2.88
CA PRO A 157 5.36 5.30 -3.73
C PRO A 157 4.50 6.17 -2.82
N GLY A 158 5.01 7.38 -2.56
CA GLY A 158 4.63 8.10 -1.36
C GLY A 158 3.24 8.65 -1.58
N TRP A 159 2.59 9.01 -0.50
CA TRP A 159 1.56 10.06 -0.51
C TRP A 159 1.95 11.27 -1.38
N ALA A 160 3.25 11.51 -1.59
CA ALA A 160 3.81 12.49 -2.52
C ALA A 160 3.36 12.30 -3.99
N SER A 161 3.13 11.09 -4.50
CA SER A 161 2.64 10.89 -5.88
C SER A 161 1.16 11.24 -6.01
N ILE A 162 0.37 10.99 -4.96
CA ILE A 162 -1.05 11.34 -4.89
C ILE A 162 -1.21 12.84 -4.65
N GLY A 163 -0.42 13.40 -3.72
CA GLY A 163 -0.34 14.83 -3.44
C GLY A 163 0.19 15.63 -4.63
N ALA A 164 1.17 15.12 -5.37
CA ALA A 164 1.63 15.74 -6.62
C ALA A 164 0.55 15.67 -7.70
N GLY A 165 -0.20 14.57 -7.81
CA GLY A 165 -1.36 14.50 -8.71
C GLY A 165 -2.43 15.55 -8.38
N VAL A 166 -2.78 15.69 -7.10
CA VAL A 166 -3.75 16.69 -6.63
C VAL A 166 -3.21 18.12 -6.77
N LEU A 167 -1.94 18.37 -6.44
CA LEU A 167 -1.29 19.67 -6.55
C LEU A 167 -1.16 20.10 -8.02
N VAL A 168 -0.71 19.20 -8.91
CA VAL A 168 -0.66 19.45 -10.36
C VAL A 168 -2.07 19.74 -10.89
N PHE A 169 -3.09 19.03 -10.40
CA PHE A 169 -4.47 19.30 -10.77
C PHE A 169 -4.93 20.70 -10.33
N VAL A 170 -4.67 21.09 -9.07
CA VAL A 170 -5.00 22.43 -8.53
C VAL A 170 -4.23 23.54 -9.25
N VAL A 171 -2.94 23.35 -9.52
CA VAL A 171 -2.09 24.32 -10.22
C VAL A 171 -2.51 24.46 -11.69
N ALA A 172 -2.77 23.34 -12.38
CA ALA A 172 -3.29 23.37 -13.75
C ALA A 172 -4.63 24.11 -13.84
N PHE A 173 -5.49 23.96 -12.84
CA PHE A 173 -6.77 24.68 -12.75
C PHE A 173 -6.58 26.18 -12.51
N ALA A 174 -5.62 26.56 -11.64
CA ALA A 174 -5.30 27.96 -11.36
C ALA A 174 -4.68 28.69 -12.57
N VAL A 175 -3.85 28.01 -13.37
CA VAL A 175 -3.19 28.59 -14.56
C VAL A 175 -4.18 28.91 -15.69
N GLN A 176 -5.35 28.24 -15.76
CA GLN A 176 -6.36 28.51 -16.78
C GLN A 176 -7.28 29.72 -16.49
N GLY A 177 -7.05 30.46 -15.40
CA GLY A 177 -7.81 31.68 -15.08
C GLY A 177 -9.27 31.46 -14.68
N ALA A 178 -9.68 30.20 -14.48
CA ALA A 178 -11.00 29.89 -13.97
C ALA A 178 -11.08 30.31 -12.48
N PRO A 179 -12.16 30.97 -12.03
CA PRO A 179 -12.34 31.25 -10.61
C PRO A 179 -12.42 29.92 -9.87
N VAL A 180 -11.40 29.64 -9.04
CA VAL A 180 -11.37 28.43 -8.22
C VAL A 180 -12.48 28.56 -7.18
N PRO A 181 -13.48 27.67 -7.17
CA PRO A 181 -14.56 27.74 -6.19
C PRO A 181 -13.99 27.68 -4.77
N ARG A 182 -14.47 28.54 -3.86
CA ARG A 182 -13.91 28.65 -2.49
C ARG A 182 -13.84 27.29 -1.78
N TRP A 183 -14.79 26.38 -1.98
CA TRP A 183 -14.73 25.06 -1.34
C TRP A 183 -13.51 24.22 -1.79
N VAL A 184 -13.00 24.39 -3.02
CA VAL A 184 -11.79 23.71 -3.51
C VAL A 184 -10.55 24.20 -2.77
N THR A 185 -10.47 25.51 -2.47
CA THR A 185 -9.35 26.04 -1.67
C THR A 185 -9.40 25.54 -0.23
N TRP A 186 -10.58 25.26 0.32
CA TRP A 186 -10.73 24.66 1.66
C TRP A 186 -10.28 23.20 1.68
N ILE A 187 -10.62 22.41 0.66
CA ILE A 187 -10.14 21.02 0.53
C ILE A 187 -8.63 20.98 0.31
N ALA A 188 -8.11 21.82 -0.60
CA ALA A 188 -6.67 21.92 -0.83
C ALA A 188 -5.93 22.36 0.44
N GLY A 189 -6.47 23.34 1.18
CA GLY A 189 -5.95 23.75 2.49
C GLY A 189 -5.97 22.61 3.52
N GLY A 190 -7.07 21.85 3.59
CA GLY A 190 -7.18 20.69 4.49
C GLY A 190 -6.17 19.58 4.16
N ILE A 191 -5.98 19.27 2.89
CA ILE A 191 -4.97 18.29 2.42
C ILE A 191 -3.56 18.80 2.74
N ALA A 192 -3.28 20.09 2.51
CA ALA A 192 -1.99 20.70 2.83
C ALA A 192 -1.71 20.67 4.34
N ILE A 193 -2.71 20.94 5.18
CA ILE A 193 -2.59 20.86 6.64
C ILE A 193 -2.36 19.41 7.10
N MET A 194 -3.05 18.42 6.54
CA MET A 194 -2.80 17.01 6.88
C MET A 194 -1.39 16.55 6.45
N ALA A 195 -0.93 16.96 5.27
CA ALA A 195 0.41 16.66 4.77
C ALA A 195 1.49 17.35 5.63
N ALA A 196 1.27 18.59 6.05
CA ALA A 196 2.16 19.31 6.96
C ALA A 196 2.16 18.66 8.35
N GLY A 197 1.01 18.28 8.89
CA GLY A 197 0.86 17.65 10.20
C GLY A 197 1.62 16.32 10.34
N HIS A 198 1.77 15.57 9.25
CA HIS A 198 2.55 14.31 9.24
C HIS A 198 4.06 14.53 9.03
N SER A 199 4.48 15.72 8.59
CA SER A 199 5.88 16.07 8.34
C SER A 199 6.57 16.68 9.58
N VAL A 200 5.79 17.21 10.52
CA VAL A 200 6.31 17.85 11.75
C VAL A 200 6.99 16.88 12.73
N PRO A 201 6.52 15.63 12.97
CA PRO A 201 7.17 14.75 13.94
C PRO A 201 8.59 14.31 13.53
N ALA A 202 8.85 14.16 12.23
CA ALA A 202 10.13 13.67 11.70
C ALA A 202 11.24 14.73 11.70
N ALA A 203 10.89 16.01 11.54
CA ALA A 203 11.84 17.11 11.66
C ALA A 203 12.19 17.42 13.14
N TRP A 204 11.22 17.24 14.05
CA TRP A 204 11.41 17.56 15.46
C TRP A 204 12.33 16.56 16.20
N THR A 205 12.32 15.28 15.83
CA THR A 205 13.22 14.27 16.41
C THR A 205 14.69 14.45 15.99
N ARG A 206 14.95 14.91 14.76
CA ARG A 206 16.32 15.25 14.29
C ARG A 206 16.93 16.45 15.01
N LEU A 207 16.12 17.41 15.44
CA LEU A 207 16.61 18.60 16.15
C LEU A 207 16.91 18.30 17.62
N ARG A 208 16.13 17.43 18.29
CA ARG A 208 16.42 17.00 19.68
C ARG A 208 17.72 16.21 19.81
N GLY A 209 18.04 15.32 18.86
CA GLY A 209 19.28 14.54 18.90
C GLY A 209 20.55 15.40 18.82
N LYS A 210 20.51 16.53 18.10
CA LYS A 210 21.65 17.47 18.00
C LYS A 210 21.82 18.32 19.25
N ALA A 211 20.77 18.54 20.04
CA ALA A 211 20.83 19.33 21.26
C ALA A 211 21.50 18.56 22.41
N SER A 212 21.20 17.26 22.58
CA SER A 212 21.84 16.44 23.61
C SER A 212 23.33 16.22 23.37
N ALA A 213 23.76 16.05 22.11
CA ALA A 213 25.18 15.86 21.78
C ALA A 213 26.09 17.08 22.10
N ARG A 214 25.52 18.26 22.37
CA ARG A 214 26.28 19.45 22.78
C ARG A 214 26.42 19.61 24.29
N GLN A 215 25.60 18.94 25.10
CA GLN A 215 25.68 19.03 26.56
C GLN A 215 26.75 18.10 27.16
N ASP A 216 27.09 16.99 26.50
CA ASP A 216 28.12 16.05 26.97
C ASP A 216 29.56 16.48 26.64
N MET A 217 29.76 17.65 26.02
CA MET A 217 31.08 18.21 25.67
C MET A 217 31.48 19.42 26.54
N ARG A 218 30.78 19.66 27.64
CA ARG A 218 31.14 20.66 28.66
C ARG A 218 31.23 20.00 30.02
#